data_AF-A0A848CK45-F1
#
_entry.id   AF-A0A848CK45-F1
#
_cell.length_a   1.000
_cell.length_b   1.000
_cell.length_c   1.000
_cell.angle_alpha   90.00
_cell.angle_beta   90.00
_cell.angle_gamma   90.00
#
_symmetry.space_group_name_H-M   'P 1'
#
loop_
_entity.id
_entity.type
_entity.pdbx_description
1 polymer ?
#
loop_
_entity_poly.entity_id
_entity_poly.type
_entity_poly.pdbx_seq_one_letter_code
_entity_poly.pdbx_strand_id
1 'polypeptide(L)' 'MRYRIEYADGRRCNFANSRKDLLDWLKALKDEKIVDIRKVYKNGVTDSVIDSYRSYLKQ' A
#
# COMPACT_ATOMS: atom_id res chain seq x y z
N MET A 1 4.93 4.93 10.87
CA MET A 1 3.55 5.00 10.33
C MET A 1 3.33 3.73 9.54
N ARG A 2 2.30 2.96 9.85
CA ARG A 2 2.05 1.67 9.19
C ARG A 2 1.13 1.88 7.99
N TYR A 3 1.33 1.08 6.95
CA TYR A 3 0.53 1.07 5.74
C TYR A 3 0.03 -0.35 5.49
N ARG A 4 -1.15 -0.47 4.87
CA ARG A 4 -1.73 -1.71 4.37
C ARG A 4 -1.90 -1.57 2.86
N ILE A 5 -1.40 -2.54 2.11
CA ILE A 5 -1.51 -2.60 0.66
C ILE A 5 -2.62 -3.58 0.33
N GLU A 6 -3.65 -3.13 -0.39
CA GLU A 6 -4.81 -3.93 -0.79
C GLU A 6 -4.71 -4.28 -2.27
N TYR A 7 -4.96 -5.56 -2.59
CA TYR A 7 -4.83 -6.11 -3.94
C TYR A 7 -6.21 -6.48 -4.51
N ALA A 8 -6.35 -6.44 -5.84
CA ALA A 8 -7.63 -6.71 -6.52
C ALA A 8 -8.09 -8.16 -6.37
N ASP A 9 -7.17 -9.12 -6.39
CA ASP A 9 -7.48 -10.54 -6.63
C ASP A 9 -7.88 -11.33 -5.37
N GLY A 10 -8.40 -10.66 -4.34
CA GLY A 10 -8.70 -11.30 -3.05
C GLY A 10 -7.47 -11.84 -2.32
N ARG A 11 -6.27 -11.48 -2.77
CA ARG A 11 -5.00 -11.81 -2.13
C ARG A 11 -4.94 -11.20 -0.73
N ARG A 12 -4.18 -11.85 0.16
CA ARG A 12 -3.87 -11.28 1.48
C ARG A 12 -3.22 -9.90 1.31
N CYS A 13 -3.55 -8.98 2.21
CA CYS A 13 -2.93 -7.66 2.25
C CYS A 13 -1.51 -7.73 2.81
N ASN A 14 -0.61 -6.90 2.25
CA ASN A 14 0.72 -6.69 2.81
C ASN A 14 0.72 -5.49 3.75
N PHE A 15 1.62 -5.49 4.73
CA PHE A 15 1.81 -4.36 5.63
C PHE A 15 3.22 -3.82 5.52
N ALA A 16 3.33 -2.50 5.38
CA ALA A 16 4.59 -1.80 5.45
C ALA A 16 4.68 -0.97 6.73
N ASN A 17 5.79 -1.03 7.45
CA ASN A 17 5.94 -0.37 8.76
C ASN A 17 6.44 1.08 8.68
N SER A 18 6.85 1.51 7.48
CA SER A 18 7.31 2.86 7.19
C SER A 18 7.02 3.25 5.75
N ARG A 19 7.20 4.53 5.41
CA ARG A 19 7.11 5.00 4.02
C ARG A 19 8.22 4.40 3.15
N LYS A 20 9.44 4.25 3.68
CA LYS A 20 10.57 3.64 2.95
C LYS A 20 10.24 2.19 2.59
N ASP A 21 9.79 1.44 3.57
CA ASP A 21 9.35 0.05 3.41
C ASP A 21 8.22 -0.08 2.38
N LEU A 22 7.22 0.82 2.44
CA LEU A 22 6.15 0.88 1.44
C LEU A 22 6.72 1.07 0.02
N LEU A 23 7.63 2.03 -0.17
CA LEU A 23 8.22 2.29 -1.49
C LEU A 23 9.07 1.14 -2.00
N ASP A 24 9.79 0.43 -1.12
CA ASP A 24 10.52 -0.79 -1.49
C ASP A 24 9.54 -1.89 -1.94
N TRP A 25 8.42 -2.09 -1.23
CA TRP A 25 7.35 -2.98 -1.67
C TRP A 25 6.77 -2.58 -3.04
N LEU A 26 6.39 -1.32 -3.22
CA LEU A 26 5.80 -0.84 -4.48
C LEU A 26 6.75 -1.02 -5.69
N LYS A 27 8.07 -0.96 -5.48
CA LYS A 27 9.06 -1.22 -6.54
C LYS A 27 9.22 -2.70 -6.86
N ALA A 28 9.06 -3.57 -5.86
CA ALA A 28 9.16 -5.02 -6.02
C ALA A 28 7.92 -5.60 -6.73
N LEU A 29 6.75 -4.97 -6.54
CA LEU A 29 5.48 -5.37 -7.14
C LEU A 29 5.44 -4.93 -8.61
N LYS A 30 5.67 -5.88 -9.54
CA LYS A 30 5.68 -5.60 -10.99
C LYS A 30 4.34 -5.87 -11.67
N ASP A 31 3.62 -6.91 -11.26
CA ASP A 31 2.40 -7.39 -11.93
C ASP A 31 1.19 -7.47 -10.98
N GLU A 32 1.37 -7.05 -9.73
CA GLU A 32 0.29 -7.09 -8.75
C GLU A 32 -0.60 -5.85 -8.85
N LYS A 33 -1.88 -6.06 -9.13
CA LYS A 33 -2.86 -4.98 -9.17
C LYS A 33 -3.21 -4.52 -7.76
N ILE A 34 -2.60 -3.41 -7.35
CA ILE A 34 -2.93 -2.70 -6.11
C ILE A 34 -4.21 -1.89 -6.34
N VAL A 35 -5.21 -2.11 -5.49
CA VAL A 35 -6.50 -1.37 -5.53
C VAL A 35 -6.57 -0.26 -4.51
N ASP A 36 -5.83 -0.38 -3.41
CA ASP A 36 -5.75 0.66 -2.41
C ASP A 36 -4.46 0.59 -1.60
N ILE A 37 -4.07 1.72 -1.02
CA ILE A 37 -3.01 1.82 -0.02
C ILE A 37 -3.62 2.58 1.16
N ARG A 38 -3.74 1.91 2.30
CA ARG A 38 -4.30 2.49 3.53
C ARG A 38 -3.20 2.85 4.50
N LYS A 39 -3.25 4.06 5.06
CA LYS A 39 -2.43 4.45 6.20
C LYS A 39 -3.14 4.00 7.49
N VAL A 40 -2.43 3.31 8.37
CA VAL A 40 -2.97 2.75 9.61
C VAL A 40 -2.42 3.54 10.80
N TYR A 41 -3.31 4.17 11.55
CA TYR A 41 -2.97 4.95 12.75
C TYR A 41 -2.92 4.06 14.00
N LYS A 42 -2.31 4.56 15.08
CA LYS A 42 -2.19 3.83 16.35
C LYS A 42 -3.54 3.45 16.96
N ASN A 43 -4.57 4.25 16.71
CA ASN A 43 -5.95 4.02 17.17
C ASN A 43 -6.73 3.04 16.27
N GLY A 44 -6.09 2.44 15.25
CA GLY A 44 -6.72 1.48 14.33
C GLY A 44 -7.52 2.12 13.20
N VAL A 45 -7.73 3.44 13.20
CA VAL A 45 -8.33 4.15 12.06
C VAL A 45 -7.45 3.98 10.83
N THR A 46 -8.09 3.95 9.65
CA THR A 46 -7.39 3.85 8.36
C THR A 46 -7.90 4.86 7.34
N ASP A 47 -6.98 5.51 6.63
CA ASP A 47 -7.29 6.40 5.51
C ASP A 47 -6.71 5.83 4.21
N SER A 48 -7.47 5.89 3.12
CA SER A 48 -6.91 5.64 1.78
C SER A 48 -5.98 6.78 1.40
N VAL A 49 -4.80 6.42 0.89
CA VAL A 49 -3.75 7.36 0.45
C VAL A 49 -3.24 7.00 -0.94
N ILE A 50 -3.95 6.16 -1.69
CA ILE A 50 -3.51 5.65 -3.00
C ILE A 50 -3.15 6.78 -3.98
N ASP A 51 -3.92 7.87 -4.02
CA ASP A 51 -3.63 9.03 -4.86
C ASP A 51 -2.25 9.63 -4.61
N SER A 52 -1.81 9.67 -3.35
CA SER A 52 -0.47 10.18 -2.98
C SER A 52 0.67 9.28 -3.48
N TYR A 53 0.38 8.04 -3.83
CA TYR A 53 1.35 7.05 -4.27
C TYR A 53 1.16 6.60 -5.72
N ARG A 54 0.21 7.21 -6.45
CA ARG A 54 -0.17 6.82 -7.81
C ARG A 54 0.99 6.86 -8.79
N SER A 55 1.95 7.77 -8.60
CA SER A 55 3.17 7.86 -9.42
C SER A 55 4.16 6.70 -9.24
N TYR A 56 4.04 5.93 -8.16
CA TYR A 56 4.85 4.74 -7.91
C TYR A 56 4.19 3.45 -8.41
N LEU A 57 2.89 3.50 -8.67
CA LEU A 57 2.14 2.39 -9.24
C LEU A 57 2.37 2.41 -10.75
N LYS A 58 3.17 1.48 -11.25
CA LYS A 58 3.27 1.25 -12.69
C LYS A 58 1.92 0.69 -13.16
N GLN A 59 1.25 1.42 -14.06
CA GLN A 59 0.11 0.92 -14.81
C GLN A 59 0.59 0.15 -16.04
#